data_AF-A0A7Y0TNU1-F1
#
_entry.id   AF-A0A7Y0TNU1-F1
#
_cell.length_a   1.000
_cell.length_b   1.000
_cell.length_c   1.000
_cell.angle_alpha   90.00
_cell.angle_beta   90.00
_cell.angle_gamma   90.00
#
_symmetry.space_group_name_H-M   'P 1'
#
loop_
_entity.id
_entity.type
_entity.pdbx_description
1 polymer ?
#
loop_
_entity_poly.entity_id
_entity_poly.type
_entity_poly.pdbx_seq_one_letter_code
_entity_poly.pdbx_strand_id
1 'polypeptide(L)'
;MGFLRILLAITVCLHHTAPLGPFHWISGGVSVYVFFVISGFYMAMVLDTRYTVARLGSSWIKNFYLARYFRIFPAYAVAFLTTIVFSFFYSQVHLNLAITMHHHSIKDAIHSILVIISNLTMLALNIPSSHDLVVGPSWSLGVEISFYLIAPFILHKSNRCLIGLVLFGLLLRLIPYNSHLPIFAGIDCFIIGALAYRKRDLLKINLNMQHNTQRIIVFACIFLLLIAGIPQWKLLPTSSEHNTFDYFMYPLIFALSVNVNKNVAVFKKNY
;
A
#
# COMPACT_ATOMS: atom_id res chain seq x y z
N MET A 1 3.13 14.55 -5.01
CA MET A 1 2.88 13.23 -4.39
C MET A 1 1.82 13.25 -3.28
N GLY A 2 1.75 14.29 -2.43
CA GLY A 2 0.74 14.37 -1.36
C GLY A 2 -0.72 14.33 -1.84
N PHE A 3 -1.08 15.16 -2.83
CA PHE A 3 -2.44 15.23 -3.38
C PHE A 3 -2.98 13.88 -3.91
N LEU A 4 -2.15 13.13 -4.64
CA LEU A 4 -2.55 11.80 -5.14
C LEU A 4 -2.83 10.81 -3.99
N ARG A 5 -2.01 10.84 -2.94
CA ARG A 5 -2.25 9.99 -1.76
C ARG A 5 -3.55 10.36 -1.05
N ILE A 6 -3.92 11.65 -1.04
CA ILE A 6 -5.21 12.10 -0.49
C ILE A 6 -6.37 11.56 -1.34
N LEU A 7 -6.30 11.67 -2.67
CA LEU A 7 -7.35 11.13 -3.56
C LEU A 7 -7.53 9.62 -3.34
N LEU A 8 -6.44 8.86 -3.29
CA LEU A 8 -6.49 7.43 -3.02
C LEU A 8 -7.08 7.13 -1.63
N ALA A 9 -6.70 7.89 -0.61
CA ALA A 9 -7.26 7.73 0.74
C ALA A 9 -8.78 8.01 0.76
N ILE A 10 -9.24 9.03 0.04
CA ILE A 10 -10.67 9.33 -0.12
C ILE A 10 -11.39 8.16 -0.79
N THR A 11 -10.84 7.58 -1.87
CA THR A 11 -11.47 6.42 -2.53
C THR A 11 -11.58 5.20 -1.61
N VAL A 12 -10.57 4.94 -0.75
CA VAL A 12 -10.63 3.86 0.24
C VAL A 12 -11.70 4.15 1.31
N CYS A 13 -11.78 5.40 1.77
CA CYS A 13 -12.80 5.82 2.73
C CYS A 13 -14.22 5.69 2.15
N LEU A 14 -14.43 6.14 0.90
CA LEU A 14 -15.71 6.02 0.20
C LEU A 14 -16.10 4.56 -0.03
N HIS A 15 -15.15 3.67 -0.32
CA HIS A 15 -15.42 2.25 -0.48
C HIS A 15 -15.93 1.61 0.83
N HIS A 16 -15.30 1.91 1.97
CA HIS A 16 -15.73 1.36 3.26
C HIS A 16 -16.99 2.04 3.82
N THR A 17 -17.32 3.24 3.36
CA THR A 17 -18.58 3.93 3.68
C THR A 17 -19.66 3.71 2.62
N ALA A 18 -19.36 2.96 1.55
CA ALA A 18 -20.28 2.70 0.43
C ALA A 18 -21.61 2.06 0.85
N PRO A 19 -21.71 1.20 1.89
CA PRO A 19 -23.02 0.75 2.39
C PRO A 19 -23.95 1.89 2.84
N LEU A 20 -23.42 3.09 3.06
CA LEU A 20 -24.14 4.29 3.50
C LEU A 20 -24.37 5.32 2.37
N GLY A 21 -23.94 5.07 1.13
CA GLY A 21 -24.02 6.06 0.04
C GLY A 21 -23.98 5.50 -1.39
N PRO A 22 -24.06 6.34 -2.43
CA PRO A 22 -24.19 5.92 -3.85
C PRO A 22 -22.89 5.41 -4.49
N PHE A 23 -21.85 5.14 -3.70
CA PHE A 23 -20.46 4.97 -4.18
C PHE A 23 -19.98 3.52 -4.26
N HIS A 24 -20.91 2.57 -4.39
CA HIS A 24 -20.62 1.12 -4.46
C HIS A 24 -19.73 0.70 -5.64
N TRP A 25 -19.55 1.55 -6.64
CA TRP A 25 -18.70 1.30 -7.82
C TRP A 25 -17.20 1.56 -7.59
N ILE A 26 -16.84 2.24 -6.49
CA ILE A 26 -15.45 2.61 -6.21
C ILE A 26 -14.74 1.42 -5.55
N SER A 27 -13.67 0.92 -6.18
CA SER A 27 -12.85 -0.17 -5.61
C SER A 27 -11.77 0.37 -4.66
N GLY A 28 -11.95 0.17 -3.36
CA GLY A 28 -10.94 0.52 -2.36
C GLY A 28 -9.65 -0.30 -2.51
N GLY A 29 -9.76 -1.56 -2.92
CA GLY A 29 -8.60 -2.43 -3.08
C GLY A 29 -7.62 -1.93 -4.14
N VAL A 30 -8.09 -1.44 -5.30
CA VAL A 30 -7.19 -1.01 -6.38
C VAL A 30 -6.38 0.19 -5.90
N SER A 31 -7.02 1.10 -5.17
CA SER A 31 -6.36 2.23 -4.53
C SER A 31 -5.27 1.81 -3.56
N VAL A 32 -5.46 0.73 -2.79
CA VAL A 32 -4.42 0.16 -1.92
C VAL A 32 -3.21 -0.34 -2.71
N TYR A 33 -3.42 -1.08 -3.81
CA TYR A 33 -2.29 -1.53 -4.63
C TYR A 33 -1.57 -0.38 -5.34
N VAL A 34 -2.29 0.68 -5.73
CA VAL A 34 -1.68 1.92 -6.24
C VAL A 34 -0.86 2.61 -5.13
N PHE A 35 -1.30 2.62 -3.88
CA PHE A 35 -0.48 3.07 -2.75
C PHE A 35 0.83 2.27 -2.67
N PHE A 36 0.79 0.95 -2.84
CA PHE A 36 1.99 0.12 -2.83
C PHE A 36 2.97 0.48 -3.96
N VAL A 37 2.48 0.73 -5.18
CA VAL A 37 3.31 1.23 -6.29
C VAL A 37 3.97 2.57 -5.94
N ILE A 38 3.19 3.53 -5.43
CA ILE A 38 3.73 4.85 -5.03
C ILE A 38 4.78 4.69 -3.93
N SER A 39 4.56 3.78 -2.99
CA SER A 39 5.48 3.50 -1.90
C SER A 39 6.78 2.86 -2.40
N GLY A 40 6.70 1.94 -3.35
CA GLY A 40 7.87 1.38 -4.06
C GLY A 40 8.70 2.42 -4.76
N PHE A 41 8.05 3.25 -5.57
CA PHE A 41 8.70 4.36 -6.30
C PHE A 41 9.39 5.32 -5.33
N TYR A 42 8.67 5.75 -4.29
CA TYR A 42 9.18 6.71 -3.31
C TYR A 42 10.32 6.13 -2.46
N MET A 43 10.24 4.86 -2.06
CA MET A 43 11.34 4.23 -1.30
C MET A 43 12.60 4.07 -2.15
N ALA A 44 12.48 3.62 -3.41
CA ALA A 44 13.61 3.56 -4.32
C ALA A 44 14.26 4.94 -4.52
N MET A 45 13.45 5.98 -4.71
CA MET A 45 13.93 7.36 -4.84
C MET A 45 14.66 7.86 -3.60
N VAL A 46 14.10 7.60 -2.43
CA VAL A 46 14.60 8.19 -1.19
C VAL A 46 15.84 7.45 -0.67
N LEU A 47 15.94 6.14 -0.91
CA LEU A 47 17.17 5.37 -0.67
C LEU A 47 18.30 5.78 -1.61
N ASP A 48 17.98 6.12 -2.87
CA ASP A 48 18.95 6.59 -3.87
C ASP A 48 19.43 8.03 -3.59
N THR A 49 18.58 8.89 -3.04
CA THR A 49 18.86 10.34 -2.95
C THR A 49 19.12 10.87 -1.54
N ARG A 50 18.39 10.43 -0.51
CA ARG A 50 18.41 11.06 0.83
C ARG A 50 19.07 10.21 1.89
N TYR A 51 18.77 8.91 1.92
CA TYR A 51 19.27 7.99 2.94
C TYR A 51 20.39 7.14 2.38
N THR A 52 21.50 7.80 2.08
CA THR A 52 22.73 7.15 1.60
C THR A 52 23.82 7.24 2.66
N VAL A 53 24.75 6.29 2.64
CA VAL A 53 25.96 6.32 3.49
C VAL A 53 26.72 7.63 3.31
N ALA A 54 26.81 8.13 2.07
CA ALA A 54 27.49 9.39 1.76
C ALA A 54 26.86 10.63 2.43
N ARG A 55 25.55 10.63 2.70
CA ARG A 55 24.85 11.78 3.31
C ARG A 55 24.67 11.67 4.82
N LEU A 56 24.44 10.47 5.35
CA LEU A 56 24.04 10.26 6.74
C LEU A 56 25.01 9.37 7.53
N GLY A 57 26.12 8.94 6.90
CA GLY A 57 27.09 8.04 7.52
C GLY A 57 26.45 6.72 7.97
N SER A 58 26.98 6.13 9.04
CA SER A 58 26.53 4.85 9.60
C SER A 58 25.07 4.87 10.12
N SER A 59 24.52 6.06 10.40
CA SER A 59 23.18 6.25 10.98
C SER A 59 22.06 6.28 9.93
N TRP A 60 22.37 6.13 8.64
CA TRP A 60 21.39 6.27 7.55
C TRP A 60 20.19 5.32 7.69
N ILE A 61 20.42 4.06 8.10
CA ILE A 61 19.38 3.04 8.29
C ILE A 61 18.44 3.42 9.44
N LYS A 62 19.01 3.81 10.59
CA LYS A 62 18.23 4.24 11.76
C LYS A 62 17.34 5.43 11.41
N ASN A 63 17.91 6.44 10.75
CA ASN A 63 17.18 7.64 10.34
C ASN A 63 16.09 7.32 9.31
N PHE A 64 16.34 6.36 8.41
CA PHE A 64 15.35 5.89 7.45
C PHE A 64 14.14 5.29 8.17
N TYR A 65 14.36 4.32 9.08
CA TYR A 65 13.25 3.66 9.79
C TYR A 65 12.48 4.62 10.70
N LEU A 66 13.18 5.48 11.46
CA LEU A 66 12.51 6.48 12.30
C LEU A 66 11.61 7.41 11.48
N ALA A 67 12.11 7.92 10.35
CA ALA A 67 11.33 8.79 9.49
C ALA A 67 10.11 8.09 8.86
N ARG A 68 10.13 6.75 8.73
CA ARG A 68 8.97 5.99 8.23
C ARG A 68 7.97 5.69 9.32
N TYR A 69 8.46 5.34 10.50
CA TYR A 69 7.63 5.13 11.67
C TYR A 69 6.83 6.40 12.02
N PHE A 70 7.50 7.54 12.18
CA PHE A 70 6.84 8.82 12.50
C PHE A 70 5.98 9.38 11.37
N ARG A 71 6.08 8.84 10.16
CA ARG A 71 5.18 9.21 9.06
C ARG A 71 3.83 8.50 9.15
N ILE A 72 3.82 7.23 9.56
CA ILE A 72 2.61 6.40 9.55
C ILE A 72 1.95 6.38 10.93
N PHE A 73 2.74 6.22 11.99
CA PHE A 73 2.23 5.97 13.34
C PHE A 73 1.31 7.09 13.87
N PRO A 74 1.59 8.40 13.70
CA PRO A 74 0.68 9.42 14.23
C PRO A 74 -0.72 9.37 13.62
N ALA A 75 -0.83 9.15 12.30
CA ALA A 75 -2.11 9.03 11.63
C ALA A 75 -2.87 7.77 12.09
N TYR A 76 -2.15 6.66 12.26
CA TYR A 76 -2.73 5.44 12.81
C TYR A 76 -3.22 5.63 14.25
N ALA A 77 -2.42 6.24 15.12
CA ALA A 77 -2.77 6.47 16.51
C ALA A 77 -4.06 7.32 16.63
N VAL A 78 -4.20 8.36 15.81
CA VAL A 78 -5.43 9.16 15.73
C VAL A 78 -6.62 8.32 15.26
N ALA A 79 -6.46 7.53 14.19
CA ALA A 79 -7.52 6.65 13.68
C ALA A 79 -7.93 5.58 14.72
N PHE A 80 -6.96 5.02 15.43
CA PHE A 80 -7.17 4.02 16.47
C PHE A 80 -7.92 4.61 17.67
N LEU A 81 -7.46 5.75 18.21
CA LEU A 81 -8.12 6.43 19.32
C LEU A 81 -9.53 6.90 18.95
N THR A 82 -9.72 7.47 17.76
CA THR A 82 -11.05 7.87 17.30
C THR A 82 -11.98 6.67 17.17
N THR A 83 -11.51 5.54 16.63
CA THR A 83 -12.32 4.32 16.54
C THR A 83 -12.73 3.81 17.93
N ILE A 84 -11.81 3.80 18.90
CA ILE A 84 -12.10 3.44 20.29
C ILE A 84 -13.15 4.40 20.89
N VAL A 85 -12.95 5.71 20.77
CA VAL A 85 -13.89 6.71 21.31
C VAL A 85 -15.28 6.53 20.70
N PHE A 86 -15.39 6.40 19.38
CA PHE A 86 -16.67 6.19 18.70
C PHE A 86 -17.34 4.88 19.11
N SER A 87 -16.59 3.81 19.38
CA SER A 87 -17.16 2.54 19.86
C SER A 87 -17.87 2.65 21.21
N PHE A 88 -17.49 3.61 22.06
CA PHE A 88 -18.20 3.86 23.32
C PHE A 88 -19.53 4.60 23.14
N PHE A 89 -19.63 5.46 22.12
CA PHE A 89 -20.82 6.30 21.89
C PHE A 89 -21.84 5.69 20.93
N TYR A 90 -21.38 4.83 20.02
CA TYR A 90 -22.22 4.25 18.97
C TYR A 90 -22.22 2.73 19.09
N SER A 91 -23.35 2.18 19.56
CA SER A 91 -23.52 0.72 19.75
C SER A 91 -23.41 -0.11 18.47
N GLN A 92 -23.49 0.53 17.29
CA GLN A 92 -23.28 -0.13 15.99
C GLN A 92 -21.80 -0.29 15.63
N VAL A 93 -20.90 0.39 16.35
CA VAL A 93 -19.44 0.28 16.15
C VAL A 93 -18.92 -0.81 17.09
N HIS A 94 -18.95 -2.05 16.62
CA HIS A 94 -18.36 -3.16 17.34
C HIS A 94 -16.83 -3.13 17.20
N LEU A 95 -16.11 -3.10 18.32
CA LEU A 95 -14.68 -3.39 18.31
C LEU A 95 -14.52 -4.85 17.93
N ASN A 96 -13.96 -5.11 16.75
CA ASN A 96 -13.50 -6.44 16.36
C ASN A 96 -12.21 -6.78 17.12
N LEU A 97 -12.25 -6.71 18.45
CA LEU A 97 -11.24 -7.32 19.29
C LEU A 97 -11.65 -8.80 19.36
N ALA A 98 -11.18 -9.61 18.41
CA ALA A 98 -11.27 -11.06 18.47
C ALA A 98 -10.38 -11.61 19.60
N ILE A 99 -10.55 -11.08 20.81
CA ILE A 99 -10.19 -11.73 22.05
C ILE A 99 -11.30 -12.75 22.26
N THR A 100 -11.22 -13.86 21.52
CA THR A 100 -12.13 -14.97 21.64
C THR A 100 -11.90 -15.56 23.03
N MET A 101 -12.61 -15.05 24.04
CA MET A 101 -12.65 -15.58 25.42
C MET A 101 -13.40 -16.92 25.50
N HIS A 102 -13.65 -17.56 24.37
CA HIS A 102 -14.32 -18.84 24.23
C HIS A 102 -13.44 -19.74 23.36
N HIS A 103 -12.44 -20.35 23.98
CA HIS A 103 -11.95 -21.73 23.79
C HIS A 103 -10.57 -21.85 24.49
N HIS A 104 -10.43 -22.81 25.41
CA HIS A 104 -9.26 -22.96 26.30
C HIS A 104 -8.02 -23.59 25.60
N SER A 105 -7.63 -23.11 24.43
CA SER A 105 -6.48 -23.64 23.68
C SER A 105 -5.30 -22.67 23.67
N ILE A 106 -4.07 -23.22 23.72
CA ILE A 106 -2.82 -22.44 23.56
C ILE A 106 -2.81 -21.67 22.24
N LYS A 107 -3.46 -22.20 21.20
CA LYS A 107 -3.56 -21.54 19.89
C LYS A 107 -4.36 -20.24 19.96
N ASP A 108 -5.41 -20.19 20.77
CA ASP A 108 -6.29 -19.02 20.90
C ASP A 108 -5.62 -17.92 21.74
N ALA A 109 -4.80 -18.31 22.73
CA ALA A 109 -3.95 -17.39 23.47
C ALA A 109 -2.89 -16.74 22.57
N ILE A 110 -2.20 -17.55 21.74
CA ILE A 110 -1.23 -17.04 20.77
C ILE A 110 -1.93 -16.11 19.77
N HIS A 111 -3.09 -16.49 19.25
CA HIS A 111 -3.91 -15.66 18.36
C HIS A 111 -4.22 -14.30 18.99
N SER A 112 -4.75 -14.28 20.21
CA SER A 112 -5.12 -13.05 20.92
C SER A 112 -3.92 -12.13 21.16
N ILE A 113 -2.77 -12.70 21.55
CA ILE A 113 -1.52 -11.94 21.74
C ILE A 113 -1.08 -11.30 20.42
N LEU A 114 -1.13 -12.05 19.32
CA LEU A 114 -0.73 -11.55 17.99
C LEU A 114 -1.67 -10.44 17.49
N VAL A 115 -2.98 -10.56 17.71
CA VAL A 115 -3.97 -9.52 17.38
C VAL A 115 -3.71 -8.25 18.19
N ILE A 116 -3.43 -8.37 19.50
CA ILE A 116 -3.11 -7.22 20.37
C ILE A 116 -1.83 -6.54 19.92
N ILE A 117 -0.76 -7.30 19.69
CA ILE A 117 0.53 -6.76 19.19
C ILE A 117 0.32 -6.06 17.85
N SER A 118 -0.46 -6.66 16.96
CA SER A 118 -0.73 -6.11 15.64
C SER A 118 -1.46 -4.77 15.74
N ASN A 119 -2.52 -4.69 16.53
CA ASN A 119 -3.26 -3.45 16.77
C ASN A 119 -2.43 -2.37 17.49
N LEU A 120 -1.47 -2.72 18.33
CA LEU A 120 -0.62 -1.74 19.02
C LEU A 120 0.54 -1.23 18.15
N THR A 121 1.16 -2.13 17.41
CA THR A 121 2.45 -1.86 16.72
C THR A 121 2.30 -1.66 15.22
N MET A 122 1.13 -1.98 14.65
CA MET A 122 0.90 -2.08 13.21
C MET A 122 1.76 -3.12 12.48
N LEU A 123 2.52 -3.93 13.22
CA LEU A 123 3.30 -5.02 12.66
C LEU A 123 2.39 -6.23 12.48
N ALA A 124 2.56 -6.96 11.37
CA ALA A 124 1.90 -8.23 11.14
C ALA A 124 0.35 -8.21 11.22
N LEU A 125 -0.30 -7.09 10.82
CA LEU A 125 -1.75 -6.84 10.89
C LEU A 125 -2.70 -7.89 10.24
N ASN A 126 -2.21 -8.99 9.66
CA ASN A 126 -3.06 -10.10 9.19
C ASN A 126 -2.69 -11.45 9.81
N ILE A 127 -1.98 -11.46 10.94
CA ILE A 127 -1.76 -12.70 11.69
C ILE A 127 -2.82 -12.75 12.80
N PRO A 128 -3.94 -13.49 12.63
CA PRO A 128 -4.29 -14.37 11.49
C PRO A 128 -5.47 -13.88 10.62
N SER A 129 -6.09 -12.76 10.94
CA SER A 129 -7.18 -12.20 10.12
C SER A 129 -7.20 -10.68 10.15
N SER A 130 -7.33 -10.05 8.98
CA SER A 130 -7.53 -8.60 8.86
C SER A 130 -8.88 -8.13 9.41
N HIS A 131 -9.80 -9.05 9.68
CA HIS A 131 -11.11 -8.73 10.25
C HIS A 131 -11.05 -8.42 11.75
N ASP A 132 -9.96 -8.81 12.42
CA ASP A 132 -9.76 -8.66 13.88
C ASP A 132 -9.04 -7.35 14.23
N LEU A 133 -8.99 -6.42 13.28
CA LEU A 133 -8.36 -5.12 13.45
C LEU A 133 -9.37 -4.11 13.96
N VAL A 134 -8.98 -3.35 15.00
CA VAL A 134 -9.75 -2.22 15.51
C VAL A 134 -10.00 -1.22 14.40
N VAL A 135 -8.94 -0.88 13.65
CA VAL A 135 -9.04 -0.04 12.45
C VAL A 135 -9.03 -0.97 11.25
N GLY A 136 -10.21 -1.35 10.72
CA GLY A 136 -10.34 -2.32 9.64
C GLY A 136 -9.39 -2.10 8.45
N PRO A 137 -9.32 -0.90 7.84
CA PRO A 137 -8.41 -0.62 6.71
C PRO A 137 -6.92 -0.60 7.06
N SER A 138 -6.54 -0.73 8.35
CA SER A 138 -5.15 -0.61 8.80
C SER A 138 -4.25 -1.73 8.31
N TRP A 139 -4.80 -2.89 7.91
CA TRP A 139 -4.03 -4.00 7.34
C TRP A 139 -3.06 -3.55 6.24
N SER A 140 -3.51 -2.63 5.38
CA SER A 140 -2.71 -2.09 4.27
C SER A 140 -1.53 -1.24 4.74
N LEU A 141 -1.66 -0.54 5.87
CA LEU A 141 -0.56 0.20 6.49
C LEU A 141 0.48 -0.74 7.10
N GLY A 142 0.07 -1.88 7.65
CA GLY A 142 1.01 -2.89 8.15
C GLY A 142 1.81 -3.56 7.05
N VAL A 143 1.17 -3.79 5.89
CA VAL A 143 1.88 -4.22 4.67
C VAL A 143 2.89 -3.15 4.22
N GLU A 144 2.50 -1.87 4.24
CA GLU A 144 3.40 -0.76 3.89
C GLU A 144 4.62 -0.67 4.84
N ILE A 145 4.43 -0.85 6.16
CA ILE A 145 5.53 -0.92 7.13
C ILE A 145 6.44 -2.11 6.82
N SER A 146 5.85 -3.26 6.48
CA SER A 146 6.61 -4.46 6.10
C SER A 146 7.48 -4.22 4.87
N PHE A 147 6.96 -3.50 3.87
CA PHE A 147 7.75 -3.05 2.72
C PHE A 147 8.89 -2.12 3.12
N TYR A 148 8.66 -1.22 4.07
CA TYR A 148 9.70 -0.30 4.54
C TYR A 148 10.82 -1.04 5.25
N LEU A 149 10.51 -2.07 6.04
CA LEU A 149 11.50 -2.91 6.72
C LEU A 149 12.41 -3.63 5.72
N ILE A 150 11.86 -4.14 4.61
CA ILE A 150 12.65 -4.90 3.61
C ILE A 150 13.32 -4.00 2.56
N ALA A 151 12.84 -2.76 2.39
CA ALA A 151 13.24 -1.88 1.30
C ALA A 151 14.76 -1.65 1.21
N PRO A 152 15.50 -1.35 2.30
CA PRO A 152 16.95 -1.15 2.23
C PRO A 152 17.72 -2.38 1.76
N PHE A 153 17.18 -3.58 1.91
CA PHE A 153 17.86 -4.83 1.55
C PHE A 153 17.53 -5.27 0.12
N ILE A 154 16.28 -5.09 -0.29
CA ILE A 154 15.78 -5.54 -1.59
C ILE A 154 16.05 -4.49 -2.67
N LEU A 155 15.83 -3.21 -2.38
CA LEU A 155 15.88 -2.14 -3.37
C LEU A 155 17.31 -1.71 -3.76
N HIS A 156 18.35 -2.38 -3.26
CA HIS A 156 19.73 -2.26 -3.76
C HIS A 156 20.13 -3.44 -4.67
N LYS A 157 19.30 -4.49 -4.78
CA LYS A 157 19.58 -5.66 -5.63
C LYS A 157 19.48 -5.33 -7.12
N SER A 158 19.98 -6.21 -7.98
CA SER A 158 19.93 -6.04 -9.44
C SER A 158 18.50 -6.03 -9.99
N ASN A 159 18.29 -5.44 -11.16
CA ASN A 159 16.96 -5.42 -11.80
C ASN A 159 16.44 -6.84 -12.09
N ARG A 160 17.32 -7.82 -12.35
CA ARG A 160 16.93 -9.22 -12.54
C ARG A 160 16.32 -9.82 -11.27
N CYS A 161 16.93 -9.55 -10.11
CA CYS A 161 16.39 -9.97 -8.82
C CYS A 161 15.02 -9.32 -8.56
N LEU A 162 14.88 -8.02 -8.82
CA LEU A 162 13.60 -7.32 -8.68
C LEU A 162 12.52 -7.89 -9.60
N ILE A 163 12.84 -8.17 -10.87
CA ILE A 163 11.90 -8.81 -11.81
C ILE A 163 11.51 -10.21 -11.31
N GLY A 164 12.47 -10.99 -10.80
CA GLY A 164 12.19 -12.28 -10.17
C GLY A 164 11.22 -12.16 -8.99
N LEU A 165 11.36 -11.13 -8.15
CA LEU A 165 10.43 -10.85 -7.05
C LEU A 165 9.04 -10.42 -7.53
N VAL A 166 8.94 -9.70 -8.64
CA VAL A 166 7.64 -9.38 -9.26
C VAL A 166 6.95 -10.65 -9.74
N LEU A 167 7.68 -11.52 -10.45
CA LEU A 167 7.15 -12.82 -10.90
C LEU A 167 6.74 -13.69 -9.71
N PHE A 168 7.54 -13.73 -8.65
CA PHE A 168 7.20 -14.42 -7.42
C PHE A 168 5.93 -13.86 -6.77
N GLY A 169 5.80 -12.54 -6.64
CA GLY A 169 4.59 -11.90 -6.12
C GLY A 169 3.35 -12.17 -6.98
N LEU A 170 3.50 -12.24 -8.30
CA LEU A 170 2.43 -12.65 -9.21
C LEU A 170 1.99 -14.10 -8.99
N LEU A 171 2.93 -15.02 -8.78
CA LEU A 171 2.62 -16.42 -8.46
C LEU A 171 1.89 -16.54 -7.12
N LEU A 172 2.23 -15.71 -6.13
CA LEU A 172 1.55 -15.70 -4.83
C LEU A 172 0.07 -15.31 -4.92
N ARG A 173 -0.34 -14.57 -5.96
CA ARG A 173 -1.77 -14.26 -6.21
C ARG A 173 -2.60 -15.49 -6.58
N LEU A 174 -1.97 -16.60 -6.96
CA LEU A 174 -2.65 -17.88 -7.18
C LEU A 174 -3.03 -18.56 -5.85
N ILE A 175 -2.41 -18.14 -4.74
CA ILE A 175 -2.67 -18.64 -3.40
C ILE A 175 -3.69 -17.70 -2.72
N PRO A 176 -4.64 -18.22 -1.92
CA PRO A 176 -5.56 -17.37 -1.16
C PRO A 176 -4.81 -16.38 -0.26
N TYR A 177 -5.35 -15.16 -0.16
CA TYR A 177 -4.73 -14.06 0.60
C TYR A 177 -4.39 -14.43 2.05
N ASN A 178 -5.32 -15.07 2.76
CA ASN A 178 -5.14 -15.48 4.16
C ASN A 178 -4.18 -16.67 4.35
N SER A 179 -3.70 -17.27 3.26
CA SER A 179 -2.78 -18.41 3.31
C SER A 179 -1.30 -18.01 3.20
N HIS A 180 -1.01 -16.71 3.05
CA HIS A 180 0.35 -16.19 2.99
C HIS A 180 0.54 -14.96 3.87
N LEU A 181 1.81 -14.64 4.19
CA LEU A 181 2.12 -13.49 5.03
C LEU A 181 1.69 -12.17 4.36
N PRO A 182 1.19 -11.17 5.13
CA PRO A 182 0.81 -9.85 4.64
C PRO A 182 1.82 -9.20 3.70
N ILE A 183 3.11 -9.35 3.99
CA ILE A 183 4.20 -8.74 3.22
C ILE A 183 4.24 -9.20 1.77
N PHE A 184 3.69 -10.38 1.48
CA PHE A 184 3.60 -10.92 0.14
C PHE A 184 2.44 -10.33 -0.65
N ALA A 185 1.44 -9.78 0.04
CA ALA A 185 0.33 -9.10 -0.61
C ALA A 185 0.80 -7.77 -1.20
N GLY A 186 0.94 -7.71 -2.53
CA GLY A 186 1.31 -6.50 -3.23
C GLY A 186 2.82 -6.23 -3.31
N ILE A 187 3.67 -7.21 -2.98
CA ILE A 187 5.12 -7.09 -3.16
C ILE A 187 5.48 -6.85 -4.63
N ASP A 188 4.76 -7.46 -5.56
CA ASP A 188 4.84 -7.21 -6.99
C ASP A 188 4.60 -5.74 -7.33
N CYS A 189 3.51 -5.14 -6.81
CA CYS A 189 3.18 -3.74 -7.01
C CYS A 189 4.24 -2.80 -6.42
N PHE A 190 4.72 -3.09 -5.21
CA PHE A 190 5.80 -2.34 -4.57
C PHE A 190 7.09 -2.37 -5.43
N ILE A 191 7.50 -3.54 -5.89
CA ILE A 191 8.72 -3.68 -6.70
C ILE A 191 8.54 -3.06 -8.10
N ILE A 192 7.36 -3.15 -8.71
CA ILE A 192 7.03 -2.44 -9.96
C ILE A 192 7.23 -0.93 -9.80
N GLY A 193 6.75 -0.34 -8.69
CA GLY A 193 6.99 1.06 -8.38
C GLY A 193 8.48 1.41 -8.29
N ALA A 194 9.27 0.56 -7.62
CA ALA A 194 10.71 0.74 -7.51
C ALA A 194 11.44 0.63 -8.87
N LEU A 195 11.03 -0.33 -9.71
CA LEU A 195 11.55 -0.48 -11.07
C LEU A 195 11.18 0.71 -11.95
N ALA A 196 9.95 1.24 -11.82
CA ALA A 196 9.54 2.45 -12.51
C ALA A 196 10.47 3.62 -12.15
N TYR A 197 10.83 3.82 -10.88
CA TYR A 197 11.81 4.84 -10.50
C TYR A 197 13.19 4.58 -11.13
N ARG A 198 13.70 3.35 -11.09
CA ARG A 198 15.02 3.01 -11.65
C ARG A 198 15.11 3.18 -13.16
N LYS A 199 14.01 2.93 -13.87
CA LYS A 199 13.92 3.03 -15.34
C LYS A 199 13.28 4.33 -15.81
N ARG A 200 13.13 5.33 -14.92
CA ARG A 200 12.52 6.64 -15.22
C ARG A 200 13.13 7.35 -16.42
N ASP A 201 14.41 7.17 -16.67
CA ASP A 201 15.08 7.81 -17.80
C ASP A 201 14.84 7.10 -19.13
N LEU A 202 14.54 5.79 -19.13
CA LEU A 202 14.19 5.02 -20.33
C LEU A 202 12.71 5.15 -20.68
N LEU A 203 11.85 5.35 -19.68
CA LEU A 203 10.40 5.54 -19.82
C LEU A 203 10.03 6.98 -20.16
N LYS A 204 10.98 7.78 -20.67
CA LYS A 204 10.70 9.11 -21.22
C LYS A 204 9.90 8.96 -22.51
N ILE A 205 8.58 8.92 -22.39
CA ILE A 205 7.73 9.16 -23.54
C ILE A 205 7.90 10.64 -23.88
N ASN A 206 8.55 10.92 -25.01
CA ASN A 206 8.76 12.26 -25.52
C ASN A 206 7.41 12.78 -26.07
N LEU A 207 6.46 13.05 -25.16
CA LEU A 207 5.18 13.65 -25.51
C LEU A 207 5.41 15.14 -25.72
N ASN A 208 5.66 15.50 -26.97
CA ASN A 208 5.81 16.87 -27.41
C ASN A 208 4.43 17.58 -27.46
N MET A 209 3.75 17.81 -26.32
CA MET A 209 2.39 18.37 -26.32
C MET A 209 2.03 19.18 -25.06
N GLN A 210 1.12 20.15 -25.19
CA GLN A 210 0.74 21.19 -24.23
C GLN A 210 0.48 20.70 -22.78
N HIS A 211 1.16 21.37 -21.86
CA HIS A 211 1.61 20.83 -20.57
C HIS A 211 0.55 20.66 -19.46
N ASN A 212 -0.75 20.97 -19.67
CA ASN A 212 -1.76 20.96 -18.58
C ASN A 212 -2.98 20.06 -18.86
N THR A 213 -3.52 20.08 -20.08
CA THR A 213 -4.73 19.31 -20.43
C THR A 213 -4.48 17.80 -20.42
N GLN A 214 -3.32 17.35 -20.91
CA GLN A 214 -2.94 15.93 -20.86
C GLN A 214 -2.67 15.43 -19.44
N ARG A 215 -2.25 16.30 -18.52
CA ARG A 215 -2.06 15.93 -17.10
C ARG A 215 -3.40 15.67 -16.43
N ILE A 216 -4.39 16.50 -16.73
CA ILE A 216 -5.77 16.32 -16.30
C ILE A 216 -6.36 15.06 -16.94
N ILE A 217 -6.08 14.79 -18.22
CA ILE A 217 -6.58 13.59 -18.91
C ILE A 217 -5.95 12.31 -18.35
N VAL A 218 -4.63 12.23 -18.15
CA VAL A 218 -4.00 11.02 -17.57
C VAL A 218 -4.48 10.79 -16.13
N PHE A 219 -4.59 11.86 -15.33
CA PHE A 219 -5.17 11.77 -13.99
C PHE A 219 -6.65 11.37 -14.02
N ALA A 220 -7.44 11.95 -14.93
CA ALA A 220 -8.84 11.63 -15.11
C ALA A 220 -9.01 10.20 -15.61
N CYS A 221 -8.14 9.69 -16.49
CA CYS A 221 -8.14 8.31 -16.95
C CYS A 221 -7.77 7.35 -15.81
N ILE A 222 -6.74 7.65 -15.00
CA ILE A 222 -6.39 6.84 -13.82
C ILE A 222 -7.53 6.87 -12.79
N PHE A 223 -8.11 8.03 -12.54
CA PHE A 223 -9.24 8.21 -11.64
C PHE A 223 -10.51 7.52 -12.14
N LEU A 224 -10.78 7.60 -13.44
CA LEU A 224 -11.86 6.88 -14.12
C LEU A 224 -11.60 5.36 -14.10
N LEU A 225 -10.37 4.89 -14.28
CA LEU A 225 -10.01 3.48 -14.15
C LEU A 225 -10.18 2.96 -12.70
N LEU A 226 -9.97 3.82 -11.71
CA LEU A 226 -10.24 3.52 -10.29
C LEU A 226 -11.74 3.52 -9.94
N ILE A 227 -12.55 4.31 -10.67
CA ILE A 227 -14.00 4.46 -10.46
C ILE A 227 -14.83 3.48 -11.30
N ALA A 228 -14.36 3.10 -12.49
CA ALA A 228 -15.19 2.46 -13.51
C ALA A 228 -15.61 1.03 -13.18
N GLY A 229 -15.16 0.44 -12.05
CA GLY A 229 -15.62 -0.88 -11.61
C GLY A 229 -15.64 -1.88 -12.76
N ILE A 230 -14.55 -1.92 -13.55
CA ILE A 230 -14.42 -2.82 -14.70
C ILE A 230 -14.71 -4.24 -14.21
N PRO A 231 -15.37 -5.11 -15.02
CA PRO A 231 -15.80 -6.42 -14.56
C PRO A 231 -14.64 -7.12 -13.85
N GLN A 232 -14.91 -7.70 -12.67
CA GLN A 232 -13.91 -8.47 -11.95
C GLN A 232 -13.52 -9.67 -12.81
N TRP A 233 -12.44 -9.56 -13.59
CA TRP A 233 -11.91 -10.71 -14.34
C TRP A 233 -11.22 -11.60 -13.31
N LYS A 234 -12.02 -12.48 -12.71
CA LYS A 234 -11.55 -13.50 -11.78
C LYS A 234 -10.61 -14.43 -12.54
N LEU A 235 -9.33 -14.41 -12.18
CA LEU A 235 -8.34 -15.30 -12.77
C LEU A 235 -8.68 -16.78 -12.51
N LEU A 236 -9.34 -17.05 -11.38
CA LEU A 236 -9.79 -18.37 -10.96
C LEU A 236 -11.20 -18.29 -10.36
N PRO A 237 -12.07 -19.29 -10.57
CA PRO A 237 -13.46 -19.28 -10.08
C PRO A 237 -13.58 -19.23 -8.53
N THR A 238 -12.52 -19.51 -7.79
CA THR A 238 -12.48 -19.56 -6.32
C THR A 238 -11.70 -18.41 -5.67
N SER A 239 -11.25 -17.41 -6.42
CA SER A 239 -10.30 -16.43 -5.89
C SER A 239 -11.00 -15.35 -5.07
N SER A 240 -10.54 -15.12 -3.84
CA SER A 240 -10.89 -13.97 -3.00
C SER A 240 -10.78 -12.65 -3.77
N GLU A 241 -11.54 -11.62 -3.39
CA GLU A 241 -11.59 -10.34 -4.12
C GLU A 241 -10.20 -9.83 -4.52
N HIS A 242 -9.17 -9.97 -3.69
CA HIS A 242 -7.79 -9.53 -3.93
C HIS A 242 -7.03 -10.16 -5.13
N ASN A 243 -7.57 -11.19 -5.78
CA ASN A 243 -6.87 -12.00 -6.80
C ASN A 243 -7.34 -11.74 -8.25
N THR A 244 -8.13 -10.69 -8.48
CA THR A 244 -8.53 -10.31 -9.85
C THR A 244 -7.38 -9.68 -10.62
N PHE A 245 -7.41 -9.83 -11.96
CA PHE A 245 -6.40 -9.29 -12.87
C PHE A 245 -6.22 -7.76 -12.74
N ASP A 246 -7.31 -7.08 -12.39
CA ASP A 246 -7.41 -5.64 -12.18
C ASP A 246 -6.45 -5.11 -11.11
N TYR A 247 -6.24 -5.86 -10.02
CA TYR A 247 -5.33 -5.50 -8.93
C TYR A 247 -3.86 -5.54 -9.31
N PHE A 248 -3.53 -6.00 -10.52
CA PHE A 248 -2.19 -5.96 -11.08
C PHE A 248 -2.10 -4.98 -12.26
N MET A 249 -3.07 -5.01 -13.18
CA MET A 249 -3.05 -4.17 -14.38
C MET A 249 -3.13 -2.68 -14.08
N TYR A 250 -4.07 -2.22 -13.25
CA TYR A 250 -4.18 -0.78 -12.98
C TYR A 250 -2.97 -0.22 -12.24
N PRO A 251 -2.42 -0.88 -11.20
CA PRO A 251 -1.18 -0.43 -10.59
C PRO A 251 0.02 -0.43 -11.56
N LEU A 252 0.10 -1.39 -12.49
CA LEU A 252 1.15 -1.44 -13.51
C LEU A 252 1.03 -0.28 -14.50
N ILE A 253 -0.16 -0.04 -15.06
CA ILE A 253 -0.44 1.09 -15.95
C ILE A 253 -0.11 2.40 -15.23
N PHE A 254 -0.55 2.52 -13.98
CA PHE A 254 -0.23 3.66 -13.12
C PHE A 254 1.29 3.84 -12.97
N ALA A 255 2.04 2.80 -12.65
CA ALA A 255 3.49 2.85 -12.50
C ALA A 255 4.21 3.37 -13.77
N LEU A 256 3.74 2.94 -14.95
CA LEU A 256 4.26 3.39 -16.23
C LEU A 256 3.92 4.87 -16.49
N SER A 257 2.72 5.31 -16.10
CA SER A 257 2.25 6.69 -16.30
C SER A 257 2.96 7.72 -15.40
N VAL A 258 3.36 7.35 -14.18
CA VAL A 258 3.99 8.27 -13.20
C VAL A 258 5.31 8.87 -13.74
N ASN A 259 6.01 8.15 -14.62
CA ASN A 259 7.27 8.59 -15.21
C ASN A 259 7.15 9.68 -16.29
N VAL A 260 5.94 10.01 -16.72
CA VAL A 260 5.71 11.08 -17.71
C VAL A 260 5.96 12.49 -17.09
N ASN A 261 6.09 12.61 -15.77
CA ASN A 261 6.04 13.91 -15.08
C ASN A 261 7.37 14.29 -14.40
N LYS A 262 8.33 14.86 -15.17
CA LYS A 262 9.61 15.35 -14.64
C LYS A 262 9.53 16.55 -13.67
N ASN A 263 8.37 17.18 -13.49
CA ASN A 263 8.28 18.42 -12.70
C ASN A 263 8.05 18.21 -11.19
N VAL A 264 7.96 16.96 -10.69
CA VAL A 264 7.71 16.69 -9.26
C VAL A 264 8.98 16.28 -8.49
N ALA A 265 10.12 16.09 -9.18
CA ALA A 265 11.39 15.71 -8.56
C ALA A 265 12.46 16.81 -8.61
N VAL A 266 12.08 18.08 -8.69
CA VAL A 266 12.99 19.20 -8.43
C VAL A 266 13.13 19.36 -6.91
N PHE A 267 13.78 18.41 -6.26
CA PHE A 267 14.48 18.72 -5.02
C PHE A 267 15.70 19.52 -5.44
N LYS A 268 15.59 20.85 -5.33
CA LYS A 268 16.72 21.77 -5.37
C LYS A 268 17.87 21.14 -4.56
N LYS A 269 18.97 20.83 -5.25
CA LYS A 269 20.31 21.03 -4.71
C LYS A 269 20.29 22.47 -4.17
N ASN A 270 20.13 22.63 -2.88
CA ASN A 270 20.53 23.81 -2.11
C ASN A 270 20.37 23.41 -0.65
N TYR A 271 21.41 23.73 0.13
CA TYR A 271 21.76 23.29 1.47
C TYR A 271 22.39 21.90 1.50
#